data_AF-A0A412XC58-F1
#
_entry.id   AF-A0A412XC58-F1
#
_cell.length_a   1.000
_cell.length_b   1.000
_cell.length_c   1.000
_cell.angle_alpha   90.00
_cell.angle_beta   90.00
_cell.angle_gamma   90.00
#
_symmetry.space_group_name_H-M   'P 1'
#
loop_
_entity.id
_entity.type
_entity.pdbx_description
1 polymer ?
#
loop_
_entity_poly.entity_id
_entity_poly.type
_entity_poly.pdbx_seq_one_letter_code
_entity_poly.pdbx_strand_id
1 'polypeptide(L)'
;MKRILFALAILISLLYLSSCKQSVSTHPFQGRFITETGIKFDLRGDSTTMIQYNDSSSYEGTWSTHNQGDTLIYATIEFAGYYNYYYLRNGKLYRNDRNMMRQTLGEELQYLD
;
A
#
# COMPACT_ATOMS: atom_id res chain seq x y z
N MET A 1 14.09 42.75 32.08
CA MET A 1 13.56 41.37 32.17
C MET A 1 12.42 41.08 31.17
N LYS A 2 12.39 41.69 29.97
CA LYS A 2 11.35 41.39 28.95
C LYS A 2 11.93 40.69 27.72
N ARG A 3 13.16 41.03 27.30
CA ARG A 3 13.84 40.41 26.14
C ARG A 3 14.17 38.93 26.31
N ILE A 4 14.44 38.49 27.55
CA ILE A 4 14.73 37.07 27.87
C ILE A 4 13.46 36.21 27.81
N LEU A 5 12.30 36.76 28.16
CA LEU A 5 11.01 36.06 28.02
C LEU A 5 10.63 35.78 26.56
N PHE A 6 10.95 36.72 25.64
CA PHE A 6 10.67 36.53 24.21
C PHE A 6 11.55 35.45 23.57
N ALA A 7 12.83 35.33 23.99
CA ALA A 7 13.72 34.31 23.48
C ALA A 7 13.31 32.88 23.89
N LEU A 8 12.79 32.72 25.11
CA LEU A 8 12.28 31.43 25.60
C LEU A 8 10.99 30.99 24.88
N ALA A 9 10.12 31.93 24.53
CA ALA A 9 8.88 31.64 23.79
C ALA A 9 9.15 31.15 22.35
N ILE A 10 10.21 31.66 21.70
CA ILE A 10 10.61 31.25 20.34
C ILE A 10 11.29 29.86 20.36
N LEU A 11 12.03 29.53 21.42
CA LEU A 11 12.64 28.20 21.55
C LEU A 11 11.60 27.09 21.79
N ILE A 12 10.52 27.41 22.51
CA ILE A 12 9.42 26.48 22.78
C ILE A 12 8.57 26.26 21.52
N SER A 13 8.41 27.26 20.65
CA SER A 13 7.67 27.09 19.39
C SER A 13 8.43 26.29 18.32
N LEU A 14 9.77 26.28 18.35
CA LEU A 14 10.57 25.42 17.45
C LEU A 14 10.56 23.93 17.83
N LEU A 15 10.17 23.58 19.06
CA LEU A 15 10.08 22.18 19.52
C LEU A 15 8.78 21.47 19.07
N TYR A 16 7.85 22.18 18.41
CA TYR A 16 6.58 21.62 17.93
C TYR A 16 6.60 21.13 16.47
N LEU A 17 7.73 21.20 15.76
CA LEU A 17 7.80 20.82 14.34
C LEU A 17 8.31 19.40 14.05
N SER A 18 8.45 18.54 15.06
CA SER A 18 9.04 17.20 14.88
C SER A 18 8.17 16.08 15.44
N SER A 19 6.95 15.94 14.91
CA SER A 19 6.28 14.63 14.86
C SER A 19 5.06 14.64 13.94
N CYS A 20 5.29 14.98 12.66
CA CYS A 20 4.55 14.24 11.64
C CYS A 20 5.18 12.85 11.61
N LYS A 21 4.68 11.95 12.46
CA LYS A 21 4.81 10.52 12.17
C LYS A 21 4.11 10.35 10.83
N GLN A 22 4.86 10.27 9.74
CA GLN A 22 4.36 9.62 8.54
C GLN A 22 3.90 8.24 9.02
N SER A 23 2.58 8.06 9.09
CA SER A 23 2.00 6.75 9.28
C SER A 23 2.59 5.90 8.16
N VAL A 24 3.48 4.98 8.52
CA VAL A 24 3.84 3.85 7.67
C VAL A 24 2.52 3.29 7.17
N SER A 25 2.33 3.28 5.85
CA SER A 25 1.09 2.89 5.18
C SER A 25 0.52 1.60 5.78
N THR A 26 -0.47 1.74 6.66
CA THR A 26 -1.27 0.64 7.19
C THR A 26 -2.34 0.34 6.14
N HIS A 27 -1.92 -0.17 4.97
CA HIS A 27 -2.74 -0.11 3.74
C HIS A 27 -4.12 -0.82 3.84
N PRO A 28 -5.15 -0.25 3.21
CA PRO A 28 -6.28 -1.00 2.68
C PRO A 28 -6.50 -0.65 1.20
N PHE A 29 -5.41 -0.76 0.43
CA PHE A 29 -5.35 -0.75 -1.03
C PHE A 29 -5.52 0.62 -1.70
N GLN A 30 -4.39 1.26 -1.94
CA GLN A 30 -4.03 2.18 -3.02
C GLN A 30 -2.52 2.37 -2.76
N GLY A 31 -1.71 2.50 -3.80
CA GLY A 31 -0.28 2.75 -3.67
C GLY A 31 0.58 1.71 -4.37
N ARG A 32 1.89 1.88 -4.19
CA ARG A 32 2.90 1.10 -4.89
C ARG A 32 3.52 0.07 -3.98
N PHE A 33 3.76 -1.12 -4.51
CA PHE A 33 4.46 -2.18 -3.81
C PHE A 33 5.25 -3.05 -4.78
N ILE A 34 6.23 -3.76 -4.23
CA ILE A 34 7.04 -4.73 -4.96
C ILE A 34 6.97 -6.08 -4.25
N THR A 35 6.86 -7.15 -5.03
CA THR A 35 6.88 -8.52 -4.52
C THR A 35 8.32 -8.98 -4.26
N GLU A 36 8.50 -10.08 -3.54
CA GLU A 36 9.83 -10.71 -3.34
C GLU A 36 10.52 -11.05 -4.68
N THR A 37 9.73 -11.42 -5.69
CA THR A 37 10.20 -11.72 -7.05
C THR A 37 10.49 -10.46 -7.89
N GLY A 38 10.30 -9.25 -7.35
CA GLY A 38 10.62 -7.99 -8.01
C GLY A 38 9.52 -7.39 -8.89
N ILE A 39 8.33 -8.01 -8.92
CA ILE A 39 7.20 -7.49 -9.69
C ILE A 39 6.65 -6.27 -8.97
N LYS A 40 6.54 -5.15 -9.67
CA LYS A 40 6.01 -3.89 -9.12
C LYS A 40 4.55 -3.74 -9.49
N PHE A 41 3.78 -3.26 -8.53
CA PHE A 41 2.38 -2.92 -8.70
C PHE A 41 2.19 -1.46 -8.28
N ASP A 42 1.39 -0.73 -9.06
CA ASP A 42 0.88 0.60 -8.74
C ASP A 42 -0.64 0.51 -8.75
N LEU A 43 -1.29 0.52 -7.58
CA LEU A 43 -2.75 0.57 -7.45
C LEU A 43 -3.17 2.03 -7.33
N ARG A 44 -3.76 2.58 -8.39
CA ARG A 44 -4.10 4.01 -8.48
C ARG A 44 -5.49 4.29 -7.90
N GLY A 45 -5.71 5.53 -7.45
CA GLY A 45 -6.97 5.93 -6.79
C GLY A 45 -8.20 5.93 -7.71
N ASP A 46 -8.00 5.84 -9.02
CA ASP A 46 -9.07 5.71 -10.04
C ASP A 46 -9.42 4.25 -10.36
N SER A 47 -8.99 3.30 -9.51
CA SER A 47 -9.18 1.84 -9.69
C SER A 47 -8.43 1.25 -10.89
N THR A 48 -7.50 1.98 -11.50
CA THR A 48 -6.55 1.42 -12.49
C THR A 48 -5.28 0.92 -11.81
N THR A 49 -4.57 0.02 -12.48
CA THR A 49 -3.28 -0.48 -12.00
C THR A 49 -2.24 -0.60 -13.11
N MET A 50 -0.98 -0.33 -12.78
CA MET A 50 0.17 -0.74 -13.58
C MET A 50 0.92 -1.87 -12.88
N ILE A 51 1.21 -2.94 -13.63
CA ILE A 51 2.05 -4.05 -13.21
C ILE A 51 3.32 -4.02 -14.06
N GLN A 52 4.49 -3.98 -13.43
CA GLN A 52 5.79 -3.95 -14.12
C GLN A 52 6.64 -5.14 -13.68
N TYR A 53 7.08 -5.93 -14.65
CA TYR A 53 7.96 -7.09 -14.43
C TYR A 53 9.44 -6.71 -14.58
N ASN A 54 10.32 -7.60 -14.14
CA ASN A 54 11.78 -7.39 -14.16
C ASN A 54 12.36 -7.26 -15.57
N ASP A 55 11.70 -7.84 -16.58
CA ASP A 55 12.07 -7.70 -17.99
C ASP A 55 11.59 -6.37 -18.59
N SER A 56 11.10 -5.44 -17.76
CA SER A 56 10.52 -4.15 -18.13
C SER A 56 9.21 -4.24 -18.91
N SER A 57 8.62 -5.43 -19.06
CA SER A 57 7.25 -5.54 -19.56
C SER A 57 6.27 -4.93 -18.56
N SER A 58 5.25 -4.25 -19.09
CA SER A 58 4.25 -3.54 -18.30
C SER A 58 2.84 -3.94 -18.75
N TYR A 59 1.93 -4.06 -17.80
CA TYR A 59 0.52 -4.36 -18.04
C TYR A 59 -0.36 -3.35 -17.29
N GLU A 60 -1.32 -2.76 -18.00
CA GLU A 60 -2.36 -1.90 -17.44
C GLU A 60 -3.62 -2.73 -17.19
N GLY A 61 -4.25 -2.54 -16.04
CA GLY A 61 -5.48 -3.24 -15.69
C GLY A 61 -6.31 -2.46 -14.69
N THR A 62 -7.29 -3.14 -14.09
CA THR A 62 -8.12 -2.59 -13.02
C THR A 62 -7.90 -3.32 -11.70
N TRP A 63 -8.24 -2.67 -10.59
CA TRP A 63 -8.29 -3.31 -9.28
C TRP A 63 -9.58 -2.91 -8.54
N SER A 64 -9.98 -3.70 -7.55
CA SER A 64 -11.21 -3.44 -6.79
C SER A 64 -11.09 -3.95 -5.36
N THR A 65 -11.69 -3.22 -4.42
CA THR A 65 -11.78 -3.63 -3.00
C THR A 65 -13.02 -4.47 -2.76
N HIS A 66 -12.84 -5.51 -1.95
CA HIS A 66 -13.90 -6.41 -1.48
C HIS A 66 -13.94 -6.38 0.04
N ASN A 67 -15.13 -6.08 0.58
CA ASN A 67 -15.40 -6.06 2.01
C ASN A 67 -16.52 -7.07 2.29
N GLN A 68 -16.18 -8.17 2.98
CA GLN A 68 -17.14 -9.18 3.41
C GLN A 68 -17.27 -9.13 4.94
N GLY A 69 -18.31 -8.41 5.39
CA GLY A 69 -18.50 -8.10 6.81
C GLY A 69 -17.38 -7.20 7.35
N ASP A 70 -17.17 -7.24 8.66
CA ASP A 70 -16.23 -6.33 9.35
C ASP A 70 -14.78 -6.84 9.34
N THR A 71 -14.54 -8.08 8.94
CA THR A 71 -13.26 -8.77 9.19
C THR A 71 -12.51 -9.19 7.93
N LEU A 72 -13.19 -9.32 6.79
CA LEU A 72 -12.55 -9.74 5.54
C LEU A 72 -12.53 -8.59 4.54
N ILE A 73 -11.37 -7.94 4.49
CA ILE A 73 -11.05 -6.85 3.56
C ILE A 73 -9.89 -7.32 2.67
N TYR A 74 -10.06 -7.30 1.36
CA TYR A 74 -9.04 -7.66 0.37
C TYR A 74 -9.24 -6.87 -0.94
N ALA A 75 -8.22 -6.81 -1.79
CA ALA A 75 -8.35 -6.29 -3.14
C ALA A 75 -8.11 -7.39 -4.18
N THR A 76 -8.75 -7.25 -5.34
CA THR A 76 -8.50 -8.06 -6.53
C THR A 76 -7.85 -7.21 -7.60
N ILE A 77 -6.88 -7.76 -8.32
CA ILE A 77 -6.16 -7.07 -9.39
C ILE A 77 -6.28 -7.88 -10.67
N GLU A 78 -6.65 -7.20 -11.76
CA GLU A 78 -6.75 -7.75 -13.10
C GLU A 78 -5.37 -7.93 -13.75
N PHE A 79 -5.20 -8.99 -14.53
CA PHE A 79 -4.03 -9.19 -15.38
C PHE A 79 -4.42 -9.88 -16.69
N ALA A 80 -3.94 -9.36 -17.82
CA ALA A 80 -4.21 -9.87 -19.18
C ALA A 80 -5.70 -10.14 -19.50
N GLY A 81 -6.61 -9.29 -19.02
CA GLY A 81 -8.06 -9.43 -19.18
C GLY A 81 -8.71 -10.46 -18.25
N TYR A 82 -7.92 -11.10 -17.39
CA TYR A 82 -8.41 -11.99 -16.34
C TYR A 82 -8.65 -11.17 -15.06
N TYR A 83 -9.92 -10.91 -14.79
CA TYR A 83 -10.35 -10.34 -13.50
C TYR A 83 -10.00 -11.29 -12.35
N ASN A 84 -9.69 -10.74 -11.18
CA ASN A 84 -9.33 -11.49 -9.97
C ASN A 84 -8.10 -12.39 -10.14
N TYR A 85 -7.15 -11.98 -10.97
CA TYR A 85 -5.92 -12.76 -11.19
C TYR A 85 -5.00 -12.74 -9.96
N TYR A 86 -4.92 -11.59 -9.29
CA TYR A 86 -4.25 -11.48 -7.99
C TYR A 86 -5.23 -11.07 -6.89
N TYR A 87 -4.91 -11.51 -5.68
CA TYR A 87 -5.60 -11.12 -4.46
C TYR A 87 -4.60 -10.49 -3.49
N LEU A 88 -4.90 -9.30 -3.01
CA LEU A 88 -4.06 -8.56 -2.07
C LEU A 88 -4.76 -8.55 -0.71
N ARG A 89 -4.13 -9.15 0.31
CA ARG A 89 -4.68 -9.21 1.67
C ARG A 89 -3.57 -9.28 2.71
N ASN A 90 -3.67 -8.47 3.75
CA ASN A 90 -2.77 -8.49 4.91
C ASN A 90 -1.28 -8.42 4.53
N GLY A 91 -0.93 -7.55 3.58
CA GLY A 91 0.47 -7.35 3.15
C GLY A 91 1.01 -8.42 2.21
N LYS A 92 0.14 -9.35 1.75
CA LYS A 92 0.53 -10.46 0.88
C LYS A 92 -0.25 -10.48 -0.40
N LEU A 93 0.42 -10.93 -1.47
CA LEU A 93 -0.17 -11.18 -2.78
C LEU A 93 -0.41 -12.69 -2.97
N TYR A 94 -1.60 -13.06 -3.41
CA TYR A 94 -1.99 -14.45 -3.66
C TYR A 94 -2.45 -14.62 -5.11
N ARG A 95 -2.24 -15.83 -5.65
CA ARG A 95 -2.60 -16.20 -7.03
C ARG A 95 -4.01 -16.78 -7.18
N ASN A 96 -4.71 -17.02 -6.07
CA ASN A 96 -6.09 -17.51 -6.06
C ASN A 96 -6.78 -17.21 -4.72
N ASP A 97 -8.11 -17.27 -4.75
CA ASP A 97 -9.01 -17.05 -3.61
C ASP A 97 -8.75 -18.03 -2.47
N ARG A 98 -8.59 -19.32 -2.75
CA ARG A 98 -8.40 -20.37 -1.73
C ARG A 98 -7.18 -20.08 -0.86
N ASN A 99 -6.06 -19.73 -1.50
CA ASN A 99 -4.81 -19.40 -0.82
C ASN A 99 -4.94 -18.11 -0.02
N MET A 100 -5.63 -17.09 -0.56
CA MET A 100 -5.91 -15.84 0.16
C MET A 100 -6.79 -16.06 1.40
N MET A 101 -7.86 -16.85 1.26
CA MET A 101 -8.80 -17.14 2.35
C MET A 101 -8.13 -17.92 3.47
N ARG A 102 -7.27 -18.88 3.11
CA ARG A 102 -6.49 -19.67 4.08
C ARG A 102 -5.23 -18.97 4.58
N GLN A 103 -4.86 -17.83 3.99
CA GLN A 103 -3.60 -17.12 4.23
C GLN A 103 -2.36 -18.01 4.08
N THR A 104 -2.35 -18.84 3.05
CA THR A 104 -1.26 -19.77 2.72
C THR A 104 -0.65 -19.42 1.38
N LEU A 105 0.67 -19.59 1.22
CA LEU A 105 1.37 -19.40 -0.07
C LEU A 105 1.20 -17.98 -0.66
N GLY A 106 1.02 -16.98 0.20
CA GLY A 106 1.04 -15.56 -0.20
C GLY A 106 2.48 -15.05 -0.21
N GLU A 107 2.82 -14.31 -1.25
CA GLU A 107 4.12 -13.63 -1.40
C GLU A 107 4.10 -12.34 -0.57
N GLU A 108 5.14 -12.10 0.23
CA GLU A 108 5.26 -10.88 1.01
C GLU A 108 5.52 -9.68 0.09
N LEU A 109 5.09 -8.52 0.54
CA LEU A 109 5.20 -7.27 -0.21
C LEU A 109 6.04 -6.26 0.54
N GLN A 110 6.86 -5.52 -0.20
CA GLN A 110 7.47 -4.30 0.27
C GLN A 110 6.72 -3.11 -0.33
N TYR A 111 6.16 -2.25 0.53
CA TYR A 111 5.51 -1.02 0.08
C TYR A 111 6.55 0.03 -0.31
N LEU A 112 6.25 0.76 -1.39
CA LEU A 112 7.08 1.81 -1.95
C LEU A 112 6.38 3.15 -1.68
N ASP A 113 6.96 3.96 -0.78
CA ASP A 113 6.50 5.32 -0.49
C ASP A 113 6.53 6.22 -1.74
#